data_AF-A0A944E480-F1
#
_entry.id   AF-A0A944E480-F1
#
_cell.length_a   1.000
_cell.length_b   1.000
_cell.length_c   1.000
_cell.angle_alpha   90.00
_cell.angle_beta   90.00
_cell.angle_gamma   90.00
#
_symmetry.space_group_name_H-M   'P 1'
#
loop_
_entity.id
_entity.type
_entity.pdbx_description
1 polymer ?
#
loop_
_entity_poly.entity_id
_entity_poly.type
_entity_poly.pdbx_seq_one_letter_code
_entity_poly.pdbx_strand_id
1 'polypeptide(L)'
;MPSRASGREAVDHAHKGRPRGRPALPRDTIWCVSTVEKALAAALYADGDEVLDTAASLLAADPSADAELRGRGEEQLRRAWERGWQPADVVRLVRRDLDDAHERLAAELITGESRGYGDRMAPRWRAQLADLADHEPYRADRFTYATAVLQLYRLLARLPRVEPVAPPPGTPVTAAASPHEPRMLTRIRALLAKAEATGYPEEAEALSAKAQELMARHSIDEAVLAHGARSKDAPSACRIGVDAPYETAKAVLLDAVASANHCRAVWNGPFAFSTVVGFEGDLESVELLYTSLLVQGTAAMTTAESAQRAGGRRRTKTFRQSFWTAYASRLGEHLAAVAEEQVSADLLPVLATRDVAVAEQADRMFPRTTTTRVRGASDLDGWRDGMSAADRARRGPRSRRPLP
;
A
#
# COMPACT_ATOMS: atom_id res chain seq x y z
N MET A 1 77.47 6.57 -37.91
CA MET A 1 78.94 6.55 -37.64
C MET A 1 79.27 7.68 -36.69
N PRO A 2 80.35 7.58 -35.87
CA PRO A 2 80.80 6.42 -35.10
C PRO A 2 80.03 6.43 -33.75
N SER A 3 80.48 6.09 -32.54
CA SER A 3 81.73 5.47 -32.06
C SER A 3 81.49 4.58 -30.82
N ARG A 4 82.57 4.02 -30.28
CA ARG A 4 82.67 3.29 -29.00
C ARG A 4 83.56 4.05 -28.02
N ALA A 5 83.33 3.89 -26.71
CA ALA A 5 84.32 3.64 -25.64
C ALA A 5 83.55 3.52 -24.31
N SER A 6 83.61 2.48 -23.46
CA SER A 6 84.66 1.56 -22.99
C SER A 6 85.48 2.08 -21.80
N GLY A 7 85.51 1.29 -20.72
CA GLY A 7 86.28 1.51 -19.48
C GLY A 7 85.40 1.92 -18.28
N ARG A 8 85.46 1.27 -17.11
CA ARG A 8 86.27 0.11 -16.67
C ARG A 8 85.49 -0.73 -15.65
N GLU A 9 85.76 -2.03 -15.62
CA GLU A 9 85.37 -2.91 -14.52
C GLU A 9 86.21 -2.63 -13.26
N ALA A 10 85.60 -2.82 -12.10
CA ALA A 10 86.30 -3.21 -10.87
C ALA A 10 85.51 -4.38 -10.28
N VAL A 11 86.16 -5.55 -10.23
CA VAL A 11 85.60 -6.79 -9.70
C VAL A 11 85.82 -6.82 -8.19
N ASP A 12 84.81 -7.15 -7.40
CA ASP A 12 85.05 -7.88 -6.16
C ASP A 12 83.87 -8.77 -5.73
N HIS A 13 84.14 -9.68 -4.80
CA HIS A 13 83.55 -11.00 -4.72
C HIS A 13 82.15 -11.12 -4.13
N ALA A 14 81.46 -12.18 -4.57
CA ALA A 14 80.18 -12.61 -4.06
C ALA A 14 80.22 -13.09 -2.60
N HIS A 15 79.17 -12.78 -1.84
CA HIS A 15 78.79 -13.58 -0.67
C HIS A 15 77.28 -13.88 -0.67
N LYS A 16 76.95 -15.18 -0.55
CA LYS A 16 75.57 -15.69 -0.58
C LYS A 16 74.85 -15.39 0.74
N GLY A 17 73.91 -14.45 0.73
CA GLY A 17 72.90 -14.29 1.78
C GLY A 17 71.54 -14.89 1.36
N ARG A 18 70.92 -15.70 2.21
CA ARG A 18 69.57 -16.27 1.96
C ARG A 18 68.51 -15.16 1.81
N PRO A 19 67.40 -15.40 1.07
CA PRO A 19 66.34 -14.42 0.92
C PRO A 19 65.71 -14.08 2.28
N ARG A 20 65.46 -12.78 2.51
CA ARG A 20 64.76 -12.28 3.68
C ARG A 20 63.37 -12.91 3.77
N GLY A 21 62.96 -13.28 4.98
CA GLY A 21 61.66 -13.89 5.22
C GLY A 21 60.52 -13.00 4.73
N ARG A 22 59.47 -13.62 4.16
CA ARG A 22 58.20 -12.94 3.93
C ARG A 22 57.71 -12.33 5.25
N PRO A 23 57.18 -11.09 5.27
CA PRO A 23 56.44 -10.64 6.43
C PRO A 23 55.27 -11.61 6.65
N ALA A 24 55.14 -12.12 7.87
CA ALA A 24 53.97 -12.91 8.22
C ALA A 24 52.74 -12.00 8.10
N LEU A 25 51.80 -12.38 7.23
CA LEU A 25 50.46 -11.82 7.28
C LEU A 25 49.91 -12.06 8.70
N PRO A 26 49.28 -11.05 9.34
CA PRO A 26 48.66 -11.27 10.63
C PRO A 26 47.63 -12.40 10.49
N ARG A 27 47.88 -13.50 11.19
CA ARG A 27 46.87 -14.52 11.42
C ARG A 27 45.80 -13.92 12.32
N ASP A 28 44.58 -14.40 12.14
CA ASP A 28 43.48 -14.21 13.07
C ASP A 28 42.85 -12.81 13.12
N THR A 29 42.47 -12.27 11.94
CA THR A 29 41.19 -11.56 11.87
C THR A 29 40.06 -12.59 12.05
N ILE A 30 39.83 -12.98 13.31
CA ILE A 30 38.60 -13.67 13.69
C ILE A 30 37.47 -12.69 13.41
N TRP A 31 36.64 -13.00 12.42
CA TRP A 31 35.37 -12.32 12.22
C TRP A 31 34.49 -12.62 13.44
N CYS A 32 34.58 -11.77 14.45
CA CYS A 32 33.74 -11.88 15.63
C CYS A 32 32.32 -11.50 15.23
N VAL A 33 31.55 -12.52 14.82
CA VAL A 33 30.12 -12.42 14.47
C VAL A 33 29.42 -11.61 15.56
N SER A 34 28.80 -10.48 15.19
CA SER A 34 28.26 -9.53 16.17
C SER A 34 27.11 -10.14 16.97
N THR A 35 26.77 -9.53 18.12
CA THR A 35 25.59 -9.94 18.90
C THR A 35 24.32 -9.87 18.04
N VAL A 36 24.20 -8.84 17.20
CA VAL A 36 23.11 -8.66 16.24
C VAL A 36 23.11 -9.77 15.18
N GLU A 37 24.25 -10.07 14.56
CA GLU A 37 24.34 -11.09 13.52
C GLU A 37 23.97 -12.48 14.06
N LYS A 38 24.42 -12.83 15.28
CA LYS A 38 24.01 -14.07 15.97
C LYS A 38 22.51 -14.10 16.25
N ALA A 39 21.97 -13.02 16.81
CA ALA A 39 20.55 -12.91 17.15
C ALA A 39 19.66 -13.01 15.91
N LEU A 40 19.99 -12.31 14.82
CA LEU A 40 19.23 -12.35 13.57
C LEU A 40 19.36 -13.69 12.84
N ALA A 41 20.55 -14.30 12.81
CA ALA A 41 20.74 -15.61 12.18
C ALA A 41 19.87 -16.70 12.85
N ALA A 42 19.71 -16.63 14.17
CA ALA A 42 18.82 -17.50 14.92
C ALA A 42 17.33 -17.14 14.69
N ALA A 43 16.95 -15.88 14.89
CA ALA A 43 15.55 -15.45 14.97
C ALA A 43 14.79 -15.35 13.64
N LEU A 44 15.45 -14.99 12.53
CA LEU A 44 14.74 -14.67 11.28
C LEU A 44 14.26 -15.91 10.51
N TYR A 45 15.00 -17.03 10.63
CA TYR A 45 14.78 -18.24 9.84
C TYR A 45 14.29 -19.44 10.65
N ALA A 46 14.37 -19.41 11.99
CA ALA A 46 13.74 -20.41 12.84
C ALA A 46 12.23 -20.18 12.97
N ASP A 47 11.49 -21.28 13.13
CA ASP A 47 10.09 -21.27 13.55
C ASP A 47 10.00 -21.75 15.00
N GLY A 48 9.30 -21.00 15.85
CA GLY A 48 9.21 -21.21 17.30
C GLY A 48 9.71 -20.01 18.12
N ASP A 49 9.16 -19.83 19.31
CA ASP A 49 9.39 -18.63 20.14
C ASP A 49 10.61 -18.78 21.08
N GLU A 50 11.01 -20.01 21.44
CA GLU A 50 12.22 -20.26 22.27
C GLU A 50 13.51 -19.68 21.67
N VAL A 51 13.60 -19.68 20.32
CA VAL A 51 14.74 -19.12 19.58
C VAL A 51 14.67 -17.59 19.55
N LEU A 52 13.47 -17.01 19.51
CA LEU A 52 13.26 -15.57 19.65
C LEU A 52 13.67 -15.10 21.06
N ASP A 53 13.22 -15.77 22.11
CA ASP A 53 13.54 -15.41 23.50
C ASP A 53 15.05 -15.51 23.78
N THR A 54 15.73 -16.50 23.20
CA THR A 54 17.19 -16.63 23.28
C THR A 54 17.88 -15.46 22.58
N ALA A 55 17.45 -15.10 21.37
CA ALA A 55 18.00 -13.98 20.61
C ALA A 55 17.69 -12.61 21.27
N ALA A 56 16.49 -12.44 21.82
CA ALA A 56 16.08 -11.26 22.56
C ALA A 56 16.89 -11.10 23.85
N SER A 57 17.17 -12.20 24.57
CA SER A 57 18.03 -12.20 25.76
C SER A 57 19.47 -11.73 25.43
N LEU A 58 20.03 -12.18 24.30
CA LEU A 58 21.36 -11.73 23.84
C LEU A 58 21.40 -10.23 23.54
N LEU A 59 20.38 -9.70 22.84
CA LEU A 59 20.27 -8.27 22.55
C LEU A 59 19.98 -7.45 23.82
N ALA A 60 19.15 -7.95 24.72
CA ALA A 60 18.83 -7.28 25.98
C ALA A 60 20.07 -7.12 26.88
N ALA A 61 20.98 -8.09 26.86
CA ALA A 61 22.24 -8.04 27.59
C ALA A 61 23.31 -7.12 26.98
N ASP A 62 23.15 -6.69 25.72
CA ASP A 62 24.16 -5.89 24.99
C ASP A 62 23.58 -4.55 24.46
N PRO A 63 23.59 -3.47 25.27
CA PRO A 63 23.18 -2.14 24.83
C PRO A 63 24.02 -1.53 23.69
N SER A 64 25.22 -2.07 23.40
CA SER A 64 26.03 -1.58 22.28
C SER A 64 25.49 -2.04 20.91
N ALA A 65 24.68 -3.11 20.91
CA ALA A 65 24.05 -3.67 19.73
C ALA A 65 22.93 -2.79 19.13
N ASP A 66 22.32 -1.89 19.92
CA ASP A 66 21.11 -1.14 19.56
C ASP A 66 21.26 -0.29 18.28
N ALA A 67 22.47 0.20 18.00
CA ALA A 67 22.78 0.97 16.78
C ALA A 67 22.91 0.07 15.54
N GLU A 68 23.62 -1.06 15.66
CA GLU A 68 23.73 -2.03 14.57
C GLU A 68 22.37 -2.66 14.24
N LEU A 69 21.59 -3.01 15.28
CA LEU A 69 20.26 -3.62 15.13
C LEU A 69 19.35 -2.74 14.26
N ARG A 70 19.26 -1.44 14.57
CA ARG A 70 18.50 -0.46 13.76
C ARG A 70 18.97 -0.43 12.31
N GLY A 71 20.29 -0.38 12.08
CA GLY A 71 20.88 -0.40 10.74
C GLY A 71 20.54 -1.67 9.93
N ARG A 72 20.42 -2.84 10.58
CA ARG A 72 19.92 -4.06 9.94
C ARG A 72 18.43 -3.97 9.60
N GLY A 73 17.62 -3.32 10.43
CA GLY A 73 16.21 -3.04 10.13
C GLY A 73 16.04 -2.13 8.91
N GLU A 74 16.81 -1.06 8.85
CA GLU A 74 16.86 -0.13 7.70
C GLU A 74 17.28 -0.86 6.40
N GLU A 75 18.29 -1.75 6.47
CA GLU A 75 18.68 -2.59 5.33
C GLU A 75 17.53 -3.52 4.87
N GLN A 76 16.80 -4.12 5.81
CA GLN A 76 15.67 -5.01 5.51
C GLN A 76 14.49 -4.26 4.87
N LEU A 77 14.21 -3.03 5.33
CA LEU A 77 13.25 -2.15 4.67
C LEU A 77 13.70 -1.74 3.26
N ARG A 78 14.99 -1.44 3.05
CA ARG A 78 15.53 -1.13 1.72
C ARG A 78 15.29 -2.26 0.73
N ARG A 79 15.60 -3.48 1.16
CA ARG A 79 15.28 -4.71 0.42
C ARG A 79 13.77 -4.90 0.22
N ALA A 80 12.90 -4.37 1.08
CA ALA A 80 11.45 -4.43 0.90
C ALA A 80 10.98 -3.46 -0.20
N TRP A 81 11.47 -2.22 -0.24
CA TRP A 81 11.13 -1.28 -1.31
C TRP A 81 11.69 -1.73 -2.67
N GLU A 82 12.89 -2.31 -2.73
CA GLU A 82 13.44 -3.00 -3.91
C GLU A 82 12.63 -4.25 -4.32
N ARG A 83 11.85 -4.81 -3.40
CA ARG A 83 10.87 -5.89 -3.65
C ARG A 83 9.48 -5.35 -4.00
N GLY A 84 9.32 -4.03 -4.11
CA GLY A 84 8.11 -3.34 -4.55
C GLY A 84 7.17 -2.88 -3.45
N TRP A 85 7.50 -3.05 -2.16
CA TRP A 85 6.65 -2.66 -1.03
C TRP A 85 6.63 -1.13 -0.80
N GLN A 86 5.55 -0.60 -0.22
CA GLN A 86 5.44 0.80 0.22
C GLN A 86 5.21 0.89 1.74
N PRO A 87 5.47 2.05 2.39
CA PRO A 87 5.21 2.28 3.82
C PRO A 87 3.85 1.78 4.32
N ALA A 88 2.76 2.15 3.63
CA ALA A 88 1.41 1.76 4.04
C ALA A 88 1.15 0.25 3.92
N ASP A 89 1.83 -0.46 3.02
CA ASP A 89 1.69 -1.92 2.89
C ASP A 89 2.38 -2.64 4.05
N VAL A 90 3.57 -2.18 4.43
CA VAL A 90 4.33 -2.74 5.56
C VAL A 90 3.55 -2.55 6.86
N VAL A 91 3.05 -1.33 7.11
CA VAL A 91 2.25 -1.01 8.31
C VAL A 91 0.96 -1.83 8.36
N ARG A 92 0.29 -2.03 7.22
CA ARG A 92 -0.90 -2.90 7.12
C ARG A 92 -0.62 -4.36 7.47
N LEU A 93 0.48 -4.93 6.96
CA LEU A 93 0.87 -6.30 7.32
C LEU A 93 1.23 -6.42 8.81
N VAL A 94 1.93 -5.43 9.36
CA VAL A 94 2.25 -5.37 10.78
C VAL A 94 0.98 -5.34 11.63
N ARG A 95 0.00 -4.48 11.32
CA ARG A 95 -1.30 -4.42 12.03
C ARG A 95 -2.14 -5.70 11.90
N ARG A 96 -1.94 -6.47 10.83
CA ARG A 96 -2.69 -7.71 10.56
C ARG A 96 -2.09 -8.94 11.24
N ASP A 97 -0.76 -9.04 11.23
CA ASP A 97 -0.02 -10.25 11.61
C ASP A 97 0.74 -10.11 12.95
N LEU A 98 0.80 -8.90 13.53
CA LEU A 98 1.46 -8.53 14.79
C LEU A 98 0.57 -7.54 15.59
N ASP A 99 1.11 -6.97 16.67
CA ASP A 99 0.39 -6.06 17.60
C ASP A 99 0.80 -4.57 17.50
N ASP A 100 0.04 -3.67 18.15
CA ASP A 100 0.27 -2.21 18.27
C ASP A 100 1.72 -1.79 18.58
N ALA A 101 2.46 -2.60 19.35
CA ALA A 101 3.86 -2.38 19.65
C ALA A 101 4.73 -2.36 18.38
N HIS A 102 4.48 -3.31 17.48
CA HIS A 102 5.18 -3.47 16.21
C HIS A 102 4.80 -2.39 15.23
N GLU A 103 3.55 -1.91 15.25
CA GLU A 103 3.11 -0.80 14.40
C GLU A 103 3.90 0.48 14.70
N ARG A 104 4.10 0.80 15.99
CA ARG A 104 4.94 1.93 16.42
C ARG A 104 6.41 1.75 16.05
N LEU A 105 6.97 0.55 16.24
CA LEU A 105 8.33 0.22 15.82
C LEU A 105 8.52 0.32 14.30
N ALA A 106 7.53 -0.11 13.51
CA ALA A 106 7.55 0.01 12.06
C ALA A 106 7.47 1.48 11.63
N ALA A 107 6.59 2.29 12.25
CA ALA A 107 6.51 3.72 11.98
C ALA A 107 7.83 4.45 12.28
N GLU A 108 8.48 4.16 13.42
CA GLU A 108 9.80 4.71 13.77
C GLU A 108 10.86 4.31 12.73
N LEU A 109 10.95 3.03 12.37
CA LEU A 109 11.95 2.49 11.45
C LEU A 109 11.77 3.03 10.02
N ILE A 110 10.53 3.05 9.52
CA ILE A 110 10.18 3.57 8.19
C ILE A 110 10.49 5.07 8.10
N THR A 111 10.11 5.85 9.11
CA THR A 111 10.38 7.29 9.17
C THR A 111 11.88 7.56 9.32
N GLY A 112 12.57 6.73 10.12
CA GLY A 112 14.02 6.80 10.32
C GLY A 112 14.79 6.67 9.02
N GLU A 113 14.55 5.59 8.27
CA GLU A 113 15.23 5.32 7.01
C GLU A 113 14.85 6.35 5.93
N SER A 114 13.55 6.68 5.82
CA SER A 114 13.05 7.58 4.77
C SER A 114 13.64 9.00 4.80
N ARG A 115 14.19 9.44 5.93
CA ARG A 115 14.95 10.70 6.05
C ARG A 115 16.14 10.78 5.08
N GLY A 116 16.73 9.64 4.69
CA GLY A 116 17.86 9.58 3.78
C GLY A 116 17.57 10.02 2.33
N TYR A 117 16.30 9.98 1.91
CA TYR A 117 15.94 10.31 0.51
C TYR A 117 15.71 11.80 0.28
N GLY A 118 15.21 12.53 1.29
CA GLY A 118 14.75 13.91 1.16
C GLY A 118 13.59 14.03 0.16
N ASP A 119 13.59 15.08 -0.65
CA ASP A 119 12.51 15.33 -1.64
C ASP A 119 12.45 14.32 -2.81
N ARG A 120 13.38 13.35 -2.87
CA ARG A 120 13.44 12.31 -3.91
C ARG A 120 12.46 11.16 -3.65
N MET A 121 11.21 11.52 -3.38
CA MET A 121 10.11 10.61 -3.06
C MET A 121 8.82 11.04 -3.77
N ALA A 122 8.11 10.07 -4.35
CA ALA A 122 6.84 10.30 -5.04
C ALA A 122 5.78 10.93 -4.09
N PRO A 123 4.82 11.73 -4.61
CA PRO A 123 3.81 12.38 -3.77
C PRO A 123 3.05 11.42 -2.83
N ARG A 124 2.54 10.29 -3.36
CA ARG A 124 1.89 9.24 -2.54
C ARG A 124 2.77 8.69 -1.42
N TRP A 125 4.09 8.57 -1.66
CA TRP A 125 5.03 8.12 -0.62
C TRP A 125 5.13 9.13 0.51
N ARG A 126 5.22 10.43 0.18
CA ARG A 126 5.27 11.52 1.16
C ARG A 126 3.98 11.62 1.96
N ALA A 127 2.82 11.36 1.35
CA ALA A 127 1.55 11.25 2.05
C ALA A 127 1.56 10.09 3.07
N GLN A 128 1.93 8.88 2.65
CA GLN A 128 2.03 7.71 3.54
C GLN A 128 3.02 7.92 4.70
N LEU A 129 4.08 8.72 4.53
CA LEU A 129 4.99 9.08 5.63
C LEU A 129 4.41 10.13 6.57
N ALA A 130 3.57 11.05 6.07
CA ALA A 130 2.88 12.02 6.91
C ALA A 130 1.89 11.34 7.85
N ASP A 131 1.16 10.32 7.37
CA ASP A 131 0.24 9.52 8.17
C ASP A 131 0.94 8.76 9.32
N LEU A 132 2.26 8.56 9.24
CA LEU A 132 3.07 7.87 10.26
C LEU A 132 3.77 8.83 11.24
N ALA A 133 3.69 10.15 11.02
CA ALA A 133 4.47 11.12 11.79
C ALA A 133 4.02 11.26 13.26
N ASP A 134 2.77 10.95 13.57
CA ASP A 134 2.15 11.17 14.89
C ASP A 134 2.23 9.94 15.83
N HIS A 135 2.98 8.89 15.47
CA HIS A 135 3.12 7.70 16.33
C HIS A 135 4.03 7.94 17.53
N GLU A 136 3.47 7.82 18.75
CA GLU A 136 4.24 7.81 20.00
C GLU A 136 5.28 6.68 20.02
N PRO A 137 6.56 6.96 20.37
CA PRO A 137 7.62 5.94 20.43
C PRO A 137 7.27 4.76 21.33
N TYR A 138 7.55 3.54 20.86
CA TYR A 138 7.36 2.35 21.68
C TYR A 138 8.38 2.29 22.82
N ARG A 139 7.91 2.08 24.05
CA ARG A 139 8.74 1.96 25.25
C ARG A 139 8.38 0.69 26.00
N ALA A 140 9.38 -0.14 26.25
CA ALA A 140 9.30 -1.36 27.05
C ALA A 140 10.66 -1.60 27.73
N ASP A 141 10.78 -2.66 28.54
CA ASP A 141 12.08 -3.15 28.97
C ASP A 141 12.89 -3.70 27.77
N ARG A 142 14.21 -3.88 27.95
CA ARG A 142 15.11 -4.29 26.85
C ARG A 142 14.77 -5.64 26.24
N PHE A 143 14.26 -6.60 27.02
CA PHE A 143 13.89 -7.92 26.51
C PHE A 143 12.63 -7.83 25.65
N THR A 144 11.55 -7.25 26.20
CA THR A 144 10.29 -7.05 25.47
C THR A 144 10.50 -6.23 24.19
N TYR A 145 11.31 -5.17 24.24
CA TYR A 145 11.68 -4.38 23.06
C TYR A 145 12.42 -5.21 22.01
N ALA A 146 13.43 -6.00 22.43
CA ALA A 146 14.19 -6.86 21.52
C ALA A 146 13.31 -7.94 20.87
N THR A 147 12.40 -8.58 21.62
CA THR A 147 11.45 -9.57 21.09
C THR A 147 10.56 -8.94 20.01
N ALA A 148 9.97 -7.77 20.27
CA ALA A 148 9.11 -7.08 19.30
C ALA A 148 9.89 -6.66 18.02
N VAL A 149 11.13 -6.16 18.17
CA VAL A 149 12.01 -5.84 17.03
C VAL A 149 12.35 -7.08 16.21
N LEU A 150 12.68 -8.21 16.85
CA LEU A 150 12.98 -9.46 16.15
C LEU A 150 11.76 -10.02 15.42
N GLN A 151 10.56 -9.95 16.01
CA GLN A 151 9.31 -10.34 15.38
C GLN A 151 9.00 -9.46 14.16
N LEU A 152 9.16 -8.14 14.26
CA LEU A 152 9.04 -7.22 13.13
C LEU A 152 10.06 -7.55 12.02
N TYR A 153 11.33 -7.77 12.36
CA TYR A 153 12.36 -8.06 11.36
C TYR A 153 12.16 -9.44 10.71
N ARG A 154 11.59 -10.42 11.42
CA ARG A 154 11.16 -11.72 10.87
C ARG A 154 10.05 -11.55 9.83
N LEU A 155 9.09 -10.65 10.06
CA LEU A 155 8.07 -10.27 9.06
C LEU A 155 8.74 -9.63 7.84
N LEU A 156 9.57 -8.60 8.03
CA LEU A 156 10.27 -7.89 6.94
C LEU A 156 11.18 -8.81 6.10
N ALA A 157 11.86 -9.77 6.73
CA ALA A 157 12.70 -10.74 6.05
C ALA A 157 11.89 -11.60 5.07
N ARG A 158 10.70 -12.05 5.51
CA ARG A 158 9.82 -12.99 4.80
C ARG A 158 8.96 -12.34 3.70
N LEU A 159 8.99 -11.02 3.53
CA LEU A 159 8.24 -10.31 2.47
C LEU A 159 8.67 -10.77 1.06
N PRO A 160 7.75 -11.27 0.21
CA PRO A 160 8.07 -11.67 -1.16
C PRO A 160 8.29 -10.46 -2.10
N ARG A 161 8.63 -10.72 -3.36
CA ARG A 161 8.53 -9.70 -4.42
C ARG A 161 7.06 -9.50 -4.79
N VAL A 162 6.68 -8.24 -4.99
CA VAL A 162 5.35 -7.80 -5.46
C VAL A 162 5.54 -6.78 -6.60
N GLU A 163 4.53 -6.66 -7.45
CA GLU A 163 4.54 -5.78 -8.62
C GLU A 163 4.67 -4.30 -8.17
N PRO A 164 5.75 -3.58 -8.53
CA PRO A 164 5.97 -2.23 -8.05
C PRO A 164 4.95 -1.26 -8.67
N VAL A 165 4.27 -0.50 -7.81
CA VAL A 165 3.30 0.54 -8.22
C VAL A 165 3.91 1.94 -8.33
N ALA A 166 5.12 2.12 -7.80
CA ALA A 166 5.93 3.33 -7.94
C ALA A 166 7.42 2.96 -7.93
N PRO A 167 8.32 3.82 -8.44
CA PRO A 167 9.76 3.65 -8.25
C PRO A 167 10.12 3.61 -6.76
N PRO A 168 11.14 2.82 -6.35
CA PRO A 168 11.63 2.85 -4.98
C PRO A 168 12.21 4.23 -4.64
N PRO A 169 12.17 4.64 -3.36
CA PRO A 169 12.58 5.98 -2.94
C PRO A 169 14.07 6.22 -3.25
N GLY A 170 14.42 7.48 -3.52
CA GLY A 170 15.75 7.85 -4.01
C GLY A 170 15.97 7.66 -5.52
N THR A 171 15.10 6.93 -6.21
CA THR A 171 15.06 6.95 -7.69
C THR A 171 14.66 8.36 -8.16
N PRO A 172 15.36 8.97 -9.14
CA PRO A 172 14.96 10.27 -9.66
C PRO A 172 13.59 10.20 -10.34
N VAL A 173 12.58 10.80 -9.70
CA VAL A 173 11.23 10.91 -10.25
C VAL A 173 11.22 12.03 -11.29
N THR A 174 11.26 11.67 -12.58
CA THR A 174 11.18 12.62 -13.70
C THR A 174 9.75 13.04 -14.06
N ALA A 175 8.76 12.67 -13.26
CA ALA A 175 7.38 13.11 -13.44
C ALA A 175 7.26 14.59 -13.05
N ALA A 176 6.83 15.43 -14.01
CA ALA A 176 6.38 16.76 -13.70
C ALA A 176 5.07 16.65 -12.89
N ALA A 177 5.17 16.79 -11.58
CA ALA A 177 3.98 16.92 -10.74
C ALA A 177 3.24 18.20 -11.16
N SER A 178 2.01 18.07 -11.66
CA SER A 178 1.08 19.19 -11.75
C SER A 178 0.94 19.80 -10.35
N PRO A 179 1.42 21.03 -10.06
CA PRO A 179 1.64 21.48 -8.68
C PRO A 179 0.37 21.75 -7.87
N HIS A 180 -0.80 21.52 -8.45
CA HIS A 180 -2.10 21.83 -7.88
C HIS A 180 -3.04 20.64 -8.04
N GLU A 181 -3.54 20.17 -6.91
CA GLU A 181 -4.77 19.38 -6.86
C GLU A 181 -5.87 20.13 -7.62
N PRO A 182 -6.55 19.50 -8.59
CA PRO A 182 -7.71 20.08 -9.25
C PRO A 182 -8.74 20.56 -8.24
N ARG A 183 -9.22 21.79 -8.39
CA ARG A 183 -10.29 22.36 -7.52
C ARG A 183 -11.53 21.46 -7.41
N MET A 184 -11.74 20.59 -8.40
CA MET A 184 -12.80 19.59 -8.39
C MET A 184 -12.55 18.51 -7.33
N LEU A 185 -11.34 17.96 -7.22
CA LEU A 185 -10.99 16.96 -6.20
C LEU A 185 -11.11 17.52 -4.79
N THR A 186 -10.67 18.77 -4.55
CA THR A 186 -10.88 19.44 -3.26
C THR A 186 -12.36 19.59 -2.92
N ARG A 187 -13.20 19.91 -3.92
CA ARG A 187 -14.67 19.99 -3.75
C ARG A 187 -15.29 18.62 -3.48
N ILE A 188 -14.83 17.58 -4.17
CA ILE A 188 -15.26 16.19 -3.97
C ILE A 188 -14.93 15.73 -2.54
N ARG A 189 -13.69 15.94 -2.08
CA ARG A 189 -13.27 15.64 -0.69
C ARG A 189 -14.13 16.39 0.33
N ALA A 190 -14.42 17.67 0.10
CA ALA A 190 -15.29 18.45 0.97
C ALA A 190 -16.75 17.95 1.02
N LEU A 191 -17.28 17.42 -0.09
CA LEU A 191 -18.61 16.79 -0.12
C LEU A 191 -18.63 15.47 0.67
N LEU A 192 -17.62 14.61 0.49
CA LEU A 192 -17.51 13.33 1.19
C LEU A 192 -17.31 13.54 2.71
N ALA A 193 -16.39 14.42 3.11
CA ALA A 193 -16.19 14.77 4.52
C ALA A 193 -17.47 15.34 5.17
N LYS A 194 -18.26 16.11 4.43
CA LYS A 194 -19.57 16.58 4.91
C LYS A 194 -20.60 15.45 4.98
N ALA A 195 -20.59 14.48 4.06
CA ALA A 195 -21.44 13.31 4.11
C ALA A 195 -21.14 12.41 5.32
N GLU A 196 -19.87 12.31 5.71
CA GLU A 196 -19.42 11.55 6.88
C GLU A 196 -19.71 12.27 8.21
N ALA A 197 -19.70 13.62 8.21
CA ALA A 197 -19.94 14.42 9.41
C ALA A 197 -21.44 14.64 9.76
N THR A 198 -22.37 14.45 8.81
CA THR A 198 -23.79 14.71 9.05
C THR A 198 -24.51 13.53 9.72
N GLY A 199 -25.31 13.83 10.74
CA GLY A 199 -26.19 12.85 11.39
C GLY A 199 -27.48 12.57 10.62
N TYR A 200 -27.72 13.23 9.48
CA TYR A 200 -28.92 13.09 8.67
C TYR A 200 -28.66 12.17 7.46
N PRO A 201 -29.24 10.95 7.40
CA PRO A 201 -28.97 10.01 6.31
C PRO A 201 -29.24 10.60 4.93
N GLU A 202 -30.40 11.24 4.73
CA GLU A 202 -30.78 11.84 3.44
C GLU A 202 -29.80 12.93 2.97
N GLU A 203 -29.12 13.63 3.89
CA GLU A 203 -28.08 14.61 3.54
C GLU A 203 -26.77 13.91 3.14
N ALA A 204 -26.34 12.89 3.89
CA ALA A 204 -25.17 12.09 3.56
C ALA A 204 -25.30 11.40 2.18
N GLU A 205 -26.48 10.86 1.90
CA GLU A 205 -26.85 10.23 0.63
C GLU A 205 -26.79 11.25 -0.53
N ALA A 206 -27.35 12.44 -0.36
CA ALA A 206 -27.31 13.51 -1.37
C ALA A 206 -25.90 14.06 -1.63
N LEU A 207 -25.08 14.19 -0.59
CA LEU A 207 -23.69 14.66 -0.72
C LEU A 207 -22.80 13.61 -1.41
N SER A 208 -22.98 12.33 -1.06
CA SER A 208 -22.23 11.20 -1.66
C SER A 208 -22.57 11.03 -3.15
N ALA A 209 -23.86 11.03 -3.50
CA ALA A 209 -24.30 11.00 -4.89
C ALA A 209 -23.77 12.20 -5.69
N LYS A 210 -23.71 13.39 -5.07
CA LYS A 210 -23.14 14.57 -5.74
C LYS A 210 -21.62 14.49 -5.91
N ALA A 211 -20.91 13.87 -4.98
CA ALA A 211 -19.48 13.62 -5.12
C ALA A 211 -19.19 12.64 -6.28
N GLN A 212 -19.93 11.54 -6.36
CA GLN A 212 -19.85 10.56 -7.46
C GLN A 212 -20.11 11.20 -8.83
N GLU A 213 -21.16 12.02 -8.96
CA GLU A 213 -21.46 12.73 -10.20
C GLU A 213 -20.33 13.71 -10.61
N LEU A 214 -19.70 14.38 -9.64
CA LEU A 214 -18.55 15.25 -9.92
C LEU A 214 -17.27 14.46 -10.26
N MET A 215 -17.05 13.29 -9.66
CA MET A 215 -15.94 12.40 -10.01
C MET A 215 -16.04 11.90 -11.45
N ALA A 216 -17.21 11.37 -11.84
CA ALA A 216 -17.44 10.85 -13.19
C ALA A 216 -17.22 11.93 -14.27
N ARG A 217 -17.76 13.13 -14.06
CA ARG A 217 -17.52 14.28 -14.95
C ARG A 217 -16.04 14.69 -14.99
N HIS A 218 -15.36 14.72 -13.84
CA HIS A 218 -13.94 15.08 -13.80
C HIS A 218 -13.07 14.08 -14.57
N SER A 219 -13.33 12.78 -14.42
CA SER A 219 -12.68 11.71 -15.18
C SER A 219 -12.84 11.91 -16.70
N ILE A 220 -14.07 12.23 -17.14
CA ILE A 220 -14.39 12.55 -18.53
C ILE A 220 -13.67 13.82 -19.00
N ASP A 221 -13.71 14.91 -18.22
CA ASP A 221 -13.05 16.18 -18.56
C ASP A 221 -11.52 15.97 -18.75
N GLU A 222 -10.87 15.25 -17.82
CA GLU A 222 -9.44 14.89 -17.92
C GLU A 222 -9.16 13.98 -19.12
N ALA A 223 -10.04 13.02 -19.42
CA ALA A 223 -9.93 12.16 -20.59
C ALA A 223 -9.95 12.96 -21.91
N VAL A 224 -10.86 13.93 -22.03
CA VAL A 224 -10.98 14.81 -23.21
C VAL A 224 -9.78 15.75 -23.31
N LEU A 225 -9.35 16.34 -22.19
CA LEU A 225 -8.17 17.22 -22.14
C LEU A 225 -6.89 16.50 -22.56
N ALA A 226 -6.64 15.31 -22.01
CA ALA A 226 -5.47 14.49 -22.35
C ALA A 226 -5.47 14.08 -23.84
N HIS A 227 -6.64 13.71 -24.39
CA HIS A 227 -6.79 13.37 -25.80
C HIS A 227 -6.53 14.57 -26.71
N GLY A 228 -7.13 15.73 -26.41
CA GLY A 228 -6.95 16.97 -27.18
C GLY A 228 -5.50 17.47 -27.16
N ALA A 229 -4.82 17.36 -26.02
CA ALA A 229 -3.41 17.70 -25.87
C ALA A 229 -2.45 16.71 -26.54
N ARG A 230 -2.94 15.53 -26.98
CA ARG A 230 -2.13 14.36 -27.37
C ARG A 230 -1.09 14.02 -26.30
N SER A 231 -1.53 14.03 -25.04
CA SER A 231 -0.64 13.78 -23.92
C SER A 231 -0.04 12.38 -24.01
N LYS A 232 1.16 12.23 -23.44
CA LYS A 232 1.84 10.93 -23.30
C LYS A 232 1.59 10.28 -21.94
N ASP A 233 0.56 10.75 -21.23
CA ASP A 233 0.17 10.17 -19.94
C ASP A 233 -0.16 8.70 -20.13
N ALA A 234 0.52 7.85 -19.37
CA ALA A 234 0.29 6.43 -19.32
C ALA A 234 -0.40 6.08 -18.01
N PRO A 235 -1.26 5.04 -17.97
CA PRO A 235 -1.81 4.54 -16.72
C PRO A 235 -0.71 4.19 -15.72
N SER A 236 -0.91 4.67 -14.49
CA SER A 236 -0.09 4.37 -13.31
C SER A 236 -0.79 3.29 -12.49
N ALA A 237 -0.30 3.05 -11.27
CA ALA A 237 -0.97 2.22 -10.30
C ALA A 237 -0.85 2.78 -8.87
N CYS A 238 -1.80 2.40 -8.00
CA CYS A 238 -1.68 2.55 -6.55
C CYS A 238 -2.08 1.25 -5.84
N ARG A 239 -1.75 1.12 -4.56
CA ARG A 239 -2.28 0.05 -3.70
C ARG A 239 -3.25 0.64 -2.71
N ILE A 240 -4.42 0.03 -2.62
CA ILE A 240 -5.48 0.41 -1.68
C ILE A 240 -5.72 -0.77 -0.74
N GLY A 241 -5.76 -0.48 0.56
CA GLY A 241 -5.99 -1.47 1.61
C GLY A 241 -7.39 -2.07 1.59
N VAL A 242 -7.47 -3.36 1.91
CA VAL A 242 -8.74 -4.08 2.03
C VAL A 242 -8.69 -4.91 3.31
N ASP A 243 -8.79 -4.22 4.42
CA ASP A 243 -8.50 -4.78 5.74
C ASP A 243 -9.60 -5.75 6.21
N ALA A 244 -9.21 -6.74 7.02
CA ALA A 244 -10.15 -7.64 7.68
C ALA A 244 -11.08 -6.89 8.65
N PRO A 245 -12.28 -7.42 8.95
CA PRO A 245 -12.94 -8.58 8.32
C PRO A 245 -13.69 -8.22 7.03
N TYR A 246 -14.13 -9.26 6.32
CA TYR A 246 -14.95 -9.24 5.09
C TYR A 246 -14.20 -8.77 3.84
N GLU A 247 -12.89 -9.06 3.80
CA GLU A 247 -11.92 -8.67 2.79
C GLU A 247 -12.42 -8.96 1.37
N THR A 248 -13.01 -10.13 1.12
CA THR A 248 -13.55 -10.49 -0.21
C THR A 248 -14.68 -9.57 -0.67
N ALA A 249 -15.59 -9.17 0.23
CA ALA A 249 -16.70 -8.29 -0.13
C ALA A 249 -16.24 -6.83 -0.28
N LYS A 250 -15.28 -6.40 0.56
CA LYS A 250 -14.61 -5.11 0.43
C LYS A 250 -13.77 -5.01 -0.87
N ALA A 251 -13.11 -6.10 -1.29
CA ALA A 251 -12.40 -6.17 -2.56
C ALA A 251 -13.35 -6.07 -3.76
N VAL A 252 -14.54 -6.69 -3.71
CA VAL A 252 -15.59 -6.52 -4.74
C VAL A 252 -16.11 -5.08 -4.77
N LEU A 253 -16.28 -4.43 -3.62
CA LEU A 253 -16.65 -3.01 -3.58
C LEU A 253 -15.57 -2.14 -4.24
N LEU A 254 -14.29 -2.40 -3.97
CA LEU A 254 -13.18 -1.68 -4.59
C LEU A 254 -13.09 -1.93 -6.11
N ASP A 255 -13.30 -3.16 -6.56
CA ASP A 255 -13.33 -3.53 -7.99
C ASP A 255 -14.48 -2.83 -8.73
N ALA A 256 -15.65 -2.74 -8.10
CA ALA A 256 -16.79 -2.00 -8.62
C ALA A 256 -16.54 -0.48 -8.69
N VAL A 257 -15.93 0.11 -7.65
CA VAL A 257 -15.52 1.53 -7.63
C VAL A 257 -14.46 1.80 -8.69
N ALA A 258 -13.47 0.92 -8.85
CA ALA A 258 -12.45 1.05 -9.89
C ALA A 258 -13.05 1.00 -11.30
N SER A 259 -13.91 0.00 -11.56
CA SER A 259 -14.56 -0.18 -12.87
C SER A 259 -15.40 1.03 -13.27
N ALA A 260 -16.14 1.63 -12.32
CA ALA A 260 -16.94 2.83 -12.56
C ALA A 260 -16.14 4.13 -12.74
N ASN A 261 -14.82 4.09 -12.52
CA ASN A 261 -13.88 5.21 -12.72
C ASN A 261 -12.79 4.82 -13.74
N HIS A 262 -13.10 4.01 -14.75
CA HIS A 262 -12.16 3.62 -15.82
C HIS A 262 -10.82 3.00 -15.34
N CYS A 263 -10.83 2.37 -14.16
CA CYS A 263 -9.69 1.72 -13.54
C CYS A 263 -9.90 0.20 -13.48
N ARG A 264 -8.81 -0.57 -13.35
CA ARG A 264 -8.85 -2.03 -13.14
C ARG A 264 -8.20 -2.38 -11.81
N ALA A 265 -8.92 -3.10 -10.95
CA ALA A 265 -8.41 -3.61 -9.68
C ALA A 265 -7.90 -5.05 -9.80
N VAL A 266 -6.81 -5.37 -9.09
CA VAL A 266 -6.28 -6.73 -8.95
C VAL A 266 -6.10 -7.02 -7.46
N TRP A 267 -6.91 -7.94 -6.94
CA TRP A 267 -6.95 -8.29 -5.52
C TRP A 267 -5.80 -9.23 -5.12
N ASN A 268 -5.00 -8.84 -4.12
CA ASN A 268 -3.94 -9.66 -3.54
C ASN A 268 -4.27 -10.07 -2.10
N GLY A 269 -5.15 -11.08 -1.98
CA GLY A 269 -5.66 -11.59 -0.71
C GLY A 269 -4.60 -11.90 0.37
N PRO A 270 -3.50 -12.61 0.05
CA PRO A 270 -2.42 -12.87 1.00
C PRO A 270 -1.78 -11.63 1.65
N PHE A 271 -1.95 -10.43 1.08
CA PHE A 271 -1.35 -9.18 1.60
C PHE A 271 -2.38 -8.08 1.91
N ALA A 272 -3.68 -8.40 1.86
CA ALA A 272 -4.78 -7.48 2.22
C ALA A 272 -4.79 -6.14 1.47
N PHE A 273 -4.37 -6.10 0.20
CA PHE A 273 -4.51 -4.94 -0.67
C PHE A 273 -4.99 -5.31 -2.08
N SER A 274 -5.64 -4.38 -2.78
CA SER A 274 -5.78 -4.43 -4.23
C SER A 274 -4.80 -3.44 -4.87
N THR A 275 -4.17 -3.84 -5.97
CA THR A 275 -3.51 -2.89 -6.88
C THR A 275 -4.55 -2.36 -7.86
N VAL A 276 -4.74 -1.05 -7.90
CA VAL A 276 -5.62 -0.38 -8.88
C VAL A 276 -4.73 0.25 -9.95
N VAL A 277 -5.04 -0.04 -11.21
CA VAL A 277 -4.36 0.49 -12.40
C VAL A 277 -5.30 1.48 -13.09
N GLY A 278 -4.80 2.66 -13.44
CA GLY A 278 -5.63 3.78 -13.91
C GLY A 278 -4.83 5.06 -14.16
N PHE A 279 -5.49 6.12 -14.63
CA PHE A 279 -4.89 7.46 -14.70
C PHE A 279 -4.97 8.17 -13.35
N GLU A 280 -4.08 9.13 -13.07
CA GLU A 280 -3.88 9.61 -11.70
C GLU A 280 -5.15 10.22 -11.04
N GLY A 281 -5.91 11.03 -11.77
CA GLY A 281 -7.17 11.59 -11.27
C GLY A 281 -8.28 10.55 -11.05
N ASP A 282 -8.27 9.47 -11.81
CA ASP A 282 -9.18 8.34 -11.61
C ASP A 282 -8.77 7.54 -10.36
N LEU A 283 -7.46 7.28 -10.18
CA LEU A 283 -6.91 6.61 -9.00
C LEU A 283 -7.21 7.36 -7.70
N GLU A 284 -7.08 8.69 -7.69
CA GLU A 284 -7.50 9.53 -6.55
C GLU A 284 -9.02 9.42 -6.30
N SER A 285 -9.84 9.44 -7.35
CA SER A 285 -11.30 9.32 -7.24
C SER A 285 -11.71 7.97 -6.65
N VAL A 286 -11.06 6.87 -7.07
CA VAL A 286 -11.26 5.51 -6.53
C VAL A 286 -10.90 5.44 -5.05
N GLU A 287 -9.74 5.96 -4.64
CA GLU A 287 -9.26 5.92 -3.26
C GLU A 287 -10.19 6.69 -2.30
N LEU A 288 -10.62 7.89 -2.71
CA LEU A 288 -11.57 8.70 -1.95
C LEU A 288 -12.96 8.04 -1.85
N LEU A 289 -13.51 7.59 -2.98
CA LEU A 289 -14.86 7.04 -3.01
C LEU A 289 -14.95 5.72 -2.24
N TYR A 290 -13.97 4.84 -2.40
CA TYR A 290 -13.91 3.58 -1.69
C TYR A 290 -13.81 3.79 -0.17
N THR A 291 -12.96 4.70 0.28
CA THR A 291 -12.79 5.01 1.71
C THR A 291 -14.11 5.52 2.32
N SER A 292 -14.79 6.45 1.65
CA SER A 292 -16.08 6.97 2.14
C SER A 292 -17.17 5.89 2.16
N LEU A 293 -17.26 5.06 1.13
CA LEU A 293 -18.22 3.95 1.08
C LEU A 293 -17.93 2.86 2.13
N LEU A 294 -16.67 2.64 2.52
CA LEU A 294 -16.35 1.78 3.66
C LEU A 294 -16.84 2.34 4.99
N VAL A 295 -16.70 3.66 5.23
CA VAL A 295 -17.21 4.33 6.43
C VAL A 295 -18.74 4.21 6.49
N GLN A 296 -19.42 4.57 5.39
CA GLN A 296 -20.88 4.49 5.27
C GLN A 296 -21.41 3.06 5.44
N GLY A 297 -20.81 2.07 4.77
CA GLY A 297 -21.16 0.66 4.89
C GLY A 297 -20.95 0.12 6.30
N THR A 298 -19.89 0.54 6.99
CA THR A 298 -19.60 0.13 8.38
C THR A 298 -20.62 0.71 9.36
N ALA A 299 -20.97 1.99 9.21
CA ALA A 299 -22.00 2.64 10.02
C ALA A 299 -23.38 1.99 9.80
N ALA A 300 -23.77 1.79 8.54
CA ALA A 300 -25.04 1.16 8.18
C ALA A 300 -25.13 -0.30 8.67
N MET A 301 -24.06 -1.09 8.53
CA MET A 301 -23.97 -2.45 9.08
C MET A 301 -24.16 -2.45 10.60
N THR A 302 -23.51 -1.53 11.31
CA THR A 302 -23.54 -1.46 12.78
C THR A 302 -24.94 -1.12 13.30
N THR A 303 -25.63 -0.18 12.65
CA THR A 303 -27.03 0.17 12.96
C THR A 303 -28.00 -0.96 12.63
N ALA A 304 -27.83 -1.64 11.49
CA ALA A 304 -28.67 -2.80 11.16
C ALA A 304 -28.44 -3.95 12.17
N GLU A 305 -27.19 -4.21 12.55
CA GLU A 305 -26.84 -5.25 13.50
C GLU A 305 -27.36 -4.97 14.92
N SER A 306 -27.41 -3.70 15.36
CA SER A 306 -27.98 -3.34 16.67
C SER A 306 -29.49 -3.59 16.71
N ALA A 307 -30.22 -3.26 15.64
CA ALA A 307 -31.64 -3.59 15.49
C ALA A 307 -31.88 -5.12 15.49
N GLN A 308 -31.07 -5.89 14.78
CA GLN A 308 -31.14 -7.37 14.78
C GLN A 308 -30.88 -7.96 16.18
N ARG A 309 -29.95 -7.40 16.96
CA ARG A 309 -29.71 -7.80 18.36
C ARG A 309 -30.89 -7.47 19.27
N ALA A 310 -31.50 -6.29 19.11
CA ALA A 310 -32.71 -5.91 19.86
C ALA A 310 -33.88 -6.86 19.55
N GLY A 311 -33.97 -7.36 18.31
CA GLY A 311 -34.87 -8.44 17.90
C GLY A 311 -34.47 -9.85 18.37
N GLY A 312 -33.43 -9.99 19.21
CA GLY A 312 -33.02 -11.27 19.82
C GLY A 312 -31.97 -12.08 19.04
N ARG A 313 -31.45 -11.60 17.91
CA ARG A 313 -30.46 -12.33 17.10
C ARG A 313 -29.09 -12.38 17.79
N ARG A 314 -28.60 -13.59 18.09
CA ARG A 314 -27.31 -13.82 18.80
C ARG A 314 -26.10 -14.09 17.89
N ARG A 315 -26.30 -14.57 16.66
CA ARG A 315 -25.22 -14.86 15.70
C ARG A 315 -25.21 -13.82 14.58
N THR A 316 -24.09 -13.14 14.37
CA THR A 316 -24.02 -12.02 13.43
C THR A 316 -22.91 -12.10 12.36
N LYS A 317 -21.98 -13.06 12.42
CA LYS A 317 -20.94 -13.20 11.38
C LYS A 317 -21.52 -13.46 9.98
N THR A 318 -22.50 -14.36 9.87
CA THR A 318 -23.19 -14.64 8.58
C THR A 318 -24.01 -13.47 8.09
N PHE A 319 -24.64 -12.75 9.02
CA PHE A 319 -25.37 -11.51 8.75
C PHE A 319 -24.44 -10.45 8.16
N ARG A 320 -23.34 -10.12 8.87
CA ARG A 320 -22.35 -9.12 8.43
C ARG A 320 -21.70 -9.48 7.08
N GLN A 321 -21.34 -10.75 6.87
CA GLN A 321 -20.82 -11.23 5.58
C GLN A 321 -21.83 -11.02 4.46
N SER A 322 -23.10 -11.38 4.69
CA SER A 322 -24.17 -11.24 3.70
C SER A 322 -24.51 -9.78 3.43
N PHE A 323 -24.47 -8.93 4.47
CA PHE A 323 -24.60 -7.47 4.38
C PHE A 323 -23.54 -6.88 3.47
N TRP A 324 -22.25 -7.13 3.73
CA TRP A 324 -21.17 -6.57 2.91
C TRP A 324 -21.22 -7.08 1.47
N THR A 325 -21.58 -8.35 1.26
CA THR A 325 -21.71 -8.94 -0.09
C THR A 325 -22.84 -8.26 -0.87
N ALA A 326 -24.00 -8.05 -0.26
CA ALA A 326 -25.13 -7.35 -0.87
C ALA A 326 -24.84 -5.86 -1.10
N TYR A 327 -24.25 -5.18 -0.11
CA TYR A 327 -23.87 -3.77 -0.19
C TYR A 327 -22.91 -3.51 -1.36
N ALA A 328 -21.86 -4.33 -1.48
CA ALA A 328 -20.88 -4.25 -2.57
C ALA A 328 -21.53 -4.53 -3.94
N SER A 329 -22.30 -5.62 -4.08
CA SER A 329 -22.98 -5.98 -5.32
C SER A 329 -23.91 -4.85 -5.80
N ARG A 330 -24.71 -4.31 -4.88
CA ARG A 330 -25.72 -3.29 -5.20
C ARG A 330 -25.11 -1.92 -5.48
N LEU A 331 -24.05 -1.54 -4.78
CA LEU A 331 -23.29 -0.35 -5.15
C LEU A 331 -22.64 -0.49 -6.52
N GLY A 332 -22.14 -1.67 -6.89
CA GLY A 332 -21.59 -1.90 -8.24
C GLY A 332 -22.60 -1.70 -9.36
N GLU A 333 -23.81 -2.24 -9.21
CA GLU A 333 -24.93 -1.98 -10.13
C GLU A 333 -25.21 -0.47 -10.28
N HIS A 334 -25.24 0.27 -9.16
CA HIS A 334 -25.54 1.70 -9.15
C HIS A 334 -24.41 2.56 -9.72
N LEU A 335 -23.16 2.25 -9.39
CA LEU A 335 -21.98 2.96 -9.86
C LEU A 335 -21.81 2.81 -11.38
N ALA A 336 -22.03 1.60 -11.91
CA ALA A 336 -22.04 1.35 -13.35
C ALA A 336 -23.12 2.17 -14.06
N ALA A 337 -24.36 2.17 -13.54
CA ALA A 337 -25.45 2.96 -14.13
C ALA A 337 -25.18 4.47 -14.12
N VAL A 338 -24.58 5.01 -13.04
CA VAL A 338 -24.21 6.44 -12.97
C VAL A 338 -23.09 6.77 -13.96
N ALA A 339 -22.10 5.89 -14.13
CA ALA A 339 -21.04 6.07 -15.11
C ALA A 339 -21.61 6.08 -16.55
N GLU A 340 -22.47 5.11 -16.89
CA GLU A 340 -23.16 5.04 -18.20
C GLU A 340 -24.01 6.30 -18.47
N GLU A 341 -24.72 6.84 -17.48
CA GLU A 341 -25.54 8.06 -17.63
C GLU A 341 -24.73 9.34 -17.93
N GLN A 342 -23.44 9.41 -17.59
CA GLN A 342 -22.60 10.59 -17.88
C GLN A 342 -21.92 10.54 -19.26
N VAL A 343 -21.91 9.39 -19.95
CA VAL A 343 -21.15 9.21 -21.20
C VAL A 343 -22.01 9.47 -22.42
N SER A 344 -21.68 10.52 -23.18
CA SER A 344 -22.26 10.78 -24.49
C SER A 344 -21.54 10.01 -25.61
N ALA A 345 -22.24 9.73 -26.71
CA ALA A 345 -21.77 8.82 -27.77
C ALA A 345 -20.48 9.29 -28.47
N ASP A 346 -20.22 10.61 -28.48
CA ASP A 346 -19.01 11.24 -29.01
C ASP A 346 -17.76 11.03 -28.12
N LEU A 347 -17.94 10.71 -26.84
CA LEU A 347 -16.86 10.46 -25.88
C LEU A 347 -16.40 9.00 -25.84
N LEU A 348 -17.23 8.06 -26.32
CA LEU A 348 -16.94 6.63 -26.34
C LEU A 348 -15.56 6.25 -26.93
N PRO A 349 -15.07 6.86 -28.05
CA PRO A 349 -13.75 6.53 -28.58
C PRO A 349 -12.59 6.95 -27.66
N VAL A 350 -12.75 8.04 -26.92
CA VAL A 350 -11.74 8.56 -25.99
C VAL A 350 -11.65 7.63 -24.77
N LEU A 351 -12.80 7.25 -24.20
CA LEU A 351 -12.87 6.34 -23.06
C LEU A 351 -12.38 4.94 -23.43
N ALA A 352 -12.81 4.38 -24.57
CA ALA A 352 -12.34 3.09 -25.05
C ALA A 352 -10.81 3.06 -25.25
N THR A 353 -10.20 4.17 -25.69
CA THR A 353 -8.73 4.27 -25.81
C THR A 353 -8.04 4.22 -24.43
N ARG A 354 -8.63 4.85 -23.40
CA ARG A 354 -8.14 4.77 -22.01
C ARG A 354 -8.32 3.39 -21.42
N ASP A 355 -9.49 2.78 -21.60
CA ASP A 355 -9.81 1.44 -21.10
C ASP A 355 -8.83 0.39 -21.68
N VAL A 356 -8.49 0.49 -22.97
CA VAL A 356 -7.44 -0.34 -23.60
C VAL A 356 -6.07 -0.09 -22.96
N ALA A 357 -5.64 1.17 -22.80
CA ALA A 357 -4.35 1.47 -22.19
C ALA A 357 -4.25 0.95 -20.74
N VAL A 358 -5.34 1.05 -19.95
CA VAL A 358 -5.44 0.55 -18.58
C VAL A 358 -5.43 -0.98 -18.57
N ALA A 359 -6.17 -1.63 -19.46
CA ALA A 359 -6.18 -3.09 -19.60
C ALA A 359 -4.80 -3.63 -19.94
N GLU A 360 -4.13 -3.05 -20.96
CA GLU A 360 -2.76 -3.41 -21.31
C GLU A 360 -1.78 -3.21 -20.15
N GLN A 361 -1.88 -2.10 -19.41
CA GLN A 361 -0.98 -1.85 -18.28
C GLN A 361 -1.20 -2.87 -17.15
N ALA A 362 -2.46 -3.19 -16.86
CA ALA A 362 -2.79 -4.21 -15.87
C ALA A 362 -2.35 -5.62 -16.31
N ASP A 363 -2.44 -5.98 -17.59
CA ASP A 363 -1.94 -7.27 -18.10
C ASP A 363 -0.41 -7.32 -18.16
N ARG A 364 0.27 -6.19 -18.41
CA ARG A 364 1.73 -6.06 -18.29
C ARG A 364 2.21 -6.26 -16.85
N MET A 365 1.51 -5.68 -15.88
CA MET A 365 1.84 -5.83 -14.46
C MET A 365 1.48 -7.23 -13.94
N PHE A 366 0.30 -7.73 -14.29
CA PHE A 366 -0.27 -8.98 -13.76
C PHE A 366 -0.58 -9.99 -14.88
N PRO A 367 0.44 -10.56 -15.55
CA PRO A 367 0.26 -11.49 -16.68
C PRO A 367 -0.37 -12.84 -16.28
N ARG A 368 -0.59 -13.07 -14.98
CA ARG A 368 -1.25 -14.25 -14.43
C ARG A 368 -2.24 -13.83 -13.35
N THR A 369 -3.48 -13.58 -13.76
CA THR A 369 -4.62 -13.35 -12.85
C THR A 369 -5.60 -14.52 -12.92
N THR A 370 -6.43 -14.69 -11.88
CA THR A 370 -7.48 -15.71 -11.85
C THR A 370 -8.77 -15.09 -11.33
N THR A 371 -9.85 -15.23 -12.08
CA THR A 371 -11.18 -14.78 -11.64
C THR A 371 -11.74 -15.76 -10.60
N THR A 372 -12.02 -15.25 -9.40
CA THR A 372 -12.60 -16.05 -8.31
C THR A 372 -14.07 -15.67 -8.13
N ARG A 373 -14.99 -16.64 -8.24
CA ARG A 373 -16.39 -16.41 -7.89
C ARG A 373 -16.52 -16.28 -6.38
N VAL A 374 -17.04 -15.16 -5.92
CA VAL A 374 -17.38 -14.95 -4.51
C VAL A 374 -18.56 -15.85 -4.14
N ARG A 375 -18.51 -16.46 -2.95
CA ARG A 375 -19.61 -17.30 -2.45
C ARG A 375 -20.84 -16.42 -2.17
N GLY A 376 -22.01 -16.89 -2.59
CA GLY A 376 -23.27 -16.20 -2.32
C GLY A 376 -23.56 -16.04 -0.83
N ALA A 377 -24.38 -15.04 -0.51
CA ALA A 377 -24.85 -14.80 0.85
C ALA A 377 -25.72 -15.95 1.38
N SER A 378 -25.60 -16.23 2.68
CA SER A 378 -26.35 -17.30 3.37
C SER A 378 -27.33 -16.76 4.42
N ASP A 379 -27.44 -15.43 4.56
CA ASP A 379 -28.25 -14.76 5.57
C ASP A 379 -29.15 -13.72 4.88
N LEU A 380 -30.44 -14.02 4.78
CA LEU A 380 -31.41 -13.23 3.99
C LEU A 380 -31.64 -11.83 4.57
N ASP A 381 -31.60 -11.69 5.89
CA ASP A 381 -31.78 -10.40 6.56
C ASP A 381 -30.52 -9.55 6.37
N GLY A 382 -29.34 -10.15 6.51
CA GLY A 382 -28.07 -9.50 6.17
C GLY A 382 -28.05 -9.01 4.73
N TRP A 383 -28.48 -9.85 3.78
CA TRP A 383 -28.61 -9.46 2.38
C TRP A 383 -29.56 -8.27 2.19
N ARG A 384 -30.78 -8.33 2.74
CA ARG A 384 -31.78 -7.25 2.64
C ARG A 384 -31.29 -5.94 3.23
N ASP A 385 -30.68 -5.97 4.40
CA ASP A 385 -30.15 -4.79 5.08
C ASP A 385 -28.98 -4.18 4.30
N GLY A 386 -28.14 -5.01 3.68
CA GLY A 386 -27.04 -4.58 2.79
C GLY A 386 -27.54 -3.94 1.49
N MET A 387 -28.51 -4.55 0.80
CA MET A 387 -29.18 -3.96 -0.36
C MET A 387 -29.82 -2.60 0.01
N SER A 388 -30.49 -2.55 1.16
CA SER A 388 -31.16 -1.35 1.67
C SER A 388 -30.17 -0.22 2.01
N ALA A 389 -28.99 -0.56 2.54
CA ALA A 389 -27.92 0.39 2.80
C ALA A 389 -27.29 0.95 1.52
N ALA A 390 -27.10 0.12 0.49
CA ALA A 390 -26.62 0.57 -0.82
C ALA A 390 -27.65 1.42 -1.57
N ASP A 391 -28.94 1.04 -1.51
CA ASP A 391 -30.05 1.82 -2.06
C ASP A 391 -30.27 3.16 -1.33
N ARG A 392 -29.83 3.26 -0.06
CA ARG A 392 -29.74 4.51 0.68
C ARG A 392 -28.60 5.37 0.14
N ALA A 393 -27.35 4.87 0.14
CA ALA A 393 -26.17 5.60 -0.34
C ALA A 393 -26.32 6.25 -1.74
N ARG A 394 -27.26 5.77 -2.57
CA ARG A 394 -27.67 6.34 -3.86
C ARG A 394 -28.61 7.55 -3.81
N ARG A 395 -29.46 7.72 -2.80
CA ARG A 395 -30.66 8.60 -2.84
C ARG A 395 -30.37 10.09 -2.65
N GLY A 396 -29.69 10.66 -3.64
CA GLY A 396 -29.77 12.10 -3.91
C GLY A 396 -31.20 12.56 -4.25
N PRO A 397 -31.46 13.89 -4.17
CA PRO A 397 -32.79 14.44 -4.33
C PRO A 397 -33.35 14.10 -5.72
N ARG A 398 -34.54 13.49 -5.74
CA ARG A 398 -35.27 13.18 -6.98
C ARG A 398 -35.37 14.48 -7.79
N SER A 399 -34.73 14.53 -8.95
CA SER A 399 -35.01 15.56 -9.95
C SER A 399 -36.51 15.54 -10.19
N ARG A 400 -37.22 16.59 -9.78
CA ARG A 400 -38.64 16.76 -10.08
C ARG A 400 -38.76 16.90 -11.58
N ARG A 401 -39.00 15.76 -12.25
CA ARG A 401 -39.44 15.72 -13.64
C ARG A 401 -40.69 16.62 -13.72
N PRO A 402 -40.72 17.65 -14.57
CA PRO A 402 -41.94 18.41 -14.78
C PRO A 402 -43.03 17.41 -15.18
N LEU A 403 -44.16 17.43 -14.48
CA LEU A 403 -45.37 16.81 -15.00
C LEU A 403 -45.83 17.64 -16.20
N PRO A 404 -46.40 17.00 -17.24
CA PRO A 404 -46.79 17.66 -18.48
C PRO A 404 -47.92 18.68 -18.29
#